data_AF-A0A3D0STY8-F1
#
_entry.id   AF-A0A3D0STY8-F1
#
_cell.length_a   1.000
_cell.length_b   1.000
_cell.length_c   1.000
_cell.angle_alpha   90.00
_cell.angle_beta   90.00
_cell.angle_gamma   90.00
#
_symmetry.space_group_name_H-M   'P 1'
#
loop_
_entity.id
_entity.type
_entity.pdbx_description
1 polymer ?
#
loop_
_entity_poly.entity_id
_entity_poly.type
_entity_poly.pdbx_seq_one_letter_code
_entity_poly.pdbx_strand_id
1 'polypeptide(L)'
;MGRILWVIACSIMMNGCAHLERAGGTADHPLDSGAGPALSQSPQSPQSPARSPAPAPPIDPSFIEARALQAYETGRWDVAEGYYLQLIRMKPGDAGPWFQLGNLYAEQGRLASAERAYREALRRRDEAR
;
A
#
# COMPACT_ATOMS: atom_id res chain seq x y z
N MET A 1 7.19 33.69 7.70
CA MET A 1 6.57 33.59 6.35
C MET A 1 7.48 32.76 5.46
N GLY A 2 7.00 31.71 4.79
CA GLY A 2 7.84 30.93 3.86
C GLY A 2 7.37 29.51 3.52
N ARG A 3 6.37 28.96 4.23
CA ARG A 3 5.81 27.62 4.00
C ARG A 3 4.76 27.55 2.87
N ILE A 4 4.64 28.59 2.05
CA ILE A 4 3.60 28.74 1.00
C ILE A 4 4.23 29.19 -0.34
N LEU A 5 5.52 28.92 -0.58
CA LEU A 5 6.04 28.78 -1.95
C LEU A 5 6.11 27.27 -2.23
N TRP A 6 4.97 26.66 -2.59
CA TRP A 6 4.63 26.39 -4.00
C TRP A 6 5.66 25.42 -4.61
N VAL A 7 5.53 24.10 -4.53
CA VAL A 7 4.39 23.25 -4.98
C VAL A 7 3.93 23.54 -6.43
N ILE A 8 4.42 24.58 -7.10
CA ILE A 8 4.05 24.91 -8.49
C ILE A 8 5.24 24.92 -9.45
N ALA A 9 6.47 24.87 -8.95
CA ALA A 9 7.66 24.81 -9.82
C ALA A 9 7.93 23.43 -10.45
N CYS A 10 7.36 22.32 -9.95
CA CYS A 10 7.67 20.97 -10.45
C CYS A 10 6.57 20.37 -11.37
N SER A 11 5.56 21.16 -11.77
CA SER A 11 4.46 20.67 -12.62
C SER A 11 4.50 21.20 -14.05
N ILE A 12 5.52 21.98 -14.46
CA ILE A 12 5.47 22.73 -15.73
C ILE A 12 6.67 22.44 -16.68
N MET A 13 7.72 21.71 -16.28
CA MET A 13 8.99 21.74 -17.03
C MET A 13 9.40 20.49 -17.84
N MET A 14 8.48 19.56 -18.16
CA MET A 14 8.75 18.51 -19.17
C MET A 14 7.53 18.20 -20.05
N ASN A 15 6.78 19.25 -20.40
CA ASN A 15 5.88 19.24 -21.54
C ASN A 15 6.45 20.19 -22.60
N GLY A 16 7.36 19.68 -23.44
CA GLY A 16 8.04 20.42 -24.51
C GLY A 16 9.24 19.61 -24.99
N CYS A 17 9.51 19.37 -26.27
CA CYS A 17 8.97 19.92 -27.49
C CYS A 17 8.93 18.82 -28.55
N ALA A 18 7.81 18.72 -29.25
CA ALA A 18 7.79 18.22 -30.62
C ALA A 18 8.50 19.26 -31.51
N HIS A 19 9.51 18.84 -32.27
CA HIS A 19 9.86 19.38 -33.60
C HIS A 19 11.07 18.57 -34.13
N LEU A 20 10.95 17.69 -35.13
CA LEU A 20 10.78 17.89 -36.58
C LEU A 20 12.14 18.01 -37.32
N GLU A 21 12.20 17.25 -38.43
CA GLU A 21 13.11 17.31 -39.59
C GLU A 21 14.49 16.62 -39.43
N ARG A 22 15.00 15.88 -40.43
CA ARG A 22 15.00 16.23 -41.85
C ARG A 22 15.22 15.03 -42.78
N ALA A 23 14.43 15.07 -43.84
CA ALA A 23 14.54 14.57 -45.21
C ALA A 23 15.84 13.89 -45.70
N GLY A 24 15.62 12.91 -46.60
CA GLY A 24 16.35 12.87 -47.87
C GLY A 24 16.54 11.46 -48.44
N GLY A 25 16.00 11.18 -49.64
CA GLY A 25 16.53 10.14 -50.51
C GLY A 25 15.49 9.28 -51.22
N THR A 26 15.02 9.79 -52.36
CA THR A 26 14.26 9.08 -53.41
C THR A 26 15.07 7.98 -54.07
N ALA A 27 14.48 6.82 -54.38
CA ALA A 27 14.77 6.10 -55.62
C ALA A 27 13.71 5.04 -55.92
N ASP A 28 13.30 5.08 -57.18
CA ASP A 28 12.38 4.27 -57.95
C ASP A 28 12.74 2.78 -58.14
N HIS A 29 11.69 1.98 -58.36
CA HIS A 29 11.58 0.76 -59.21
C HIS A 29 12.18 -0.59 -58.73
N PRO A 30 11.74 -1.75 -59.25
CA PRO A 30 10.37 -2.28 -59.42
C PRO A 30 10.23 -3.77 -58.97
N LEU A 31 9.04 -4.33 -59.13
CA LEU A 31 8.60 -5.73 -58.91
C LEU A 31 9.66 -6.84 -59.20
N ASP A 32 9.96 -7.69 -58.22
CA ASP A 32 10.14 -9.16 -58.42
C ASP A 32 10.05 -9.97 -57.11
N SER A 33 9.35 -11.09 -57.25
CA SER A 33 9.31 -12.36 -56.49
C SER A 33 10.16 -12.52 -55.22
N GLY A 34 9.50 -13.02 -54.17
CA GLY A 34 10.20 -13.66 -53.06
C GLY A 34 9.27 -13.99 -51.90
N ALA A 35 8.83 -15.24 -51.83
CA ALA A 35 8.12 -15.80 -50.70
C ALA A 35 8.83 -15.50 -49.36
N GLY A 36 8.12 -14.85 -48.43
CA GLY A 36 8.45 -14.81 -47.01
C GLY A 36 7.33 -15.49 -46.23
N PRO A 37 7.64 -16.42 -45.31
CA PRO A 37 6.63 -17.27 -44.70
C PRO A 37 5.66 -16.43 -43.89
N ALA A 38 4.36 -16.73 -44.07
CA ALA A 38 3.28 -16.21 -43.27
C ALA A 38 3.68 -16.23 -41.79
N LEU A 39 3.74 -15.04 -41.20
CA LEU A 39 3.91 -14.85 -39.77
C LEU A 39 2.89 -15.74 -39.06
N SER A 40 3.41 -16.78 -38.40
CA SER A 40 2.68 -17.61 -37.46
C SER A 40 1.93 -16.70 -36.49
N GLN A 41 0.64 -16.55 -36.72
CA GLN A 41 -0.28 -16.06 -35.71
C GLN A 41 -0.29 -17.13 -34.62
N SER A 42 0.57 -16.98 -33.62
CA SER A 42 0.45 -17.77 -32.40
C SER A 42 -0.90 -17.42 -31.76
N PRO A 43 -1.81 -18.39 -31.61
CA PRO A 43 -3.11 -18.13 -31.04
C PRO A 43 -2.94 -17.74 -29.57
N GLN A 44 -3.66 -16.67 -29.24
CA GLN A 44 -3.85 -16.03 -27.95
C GLN A 44 -3.60 -16.96 -26.76
N SER A 45 -2.71 -16.53 -25.85
CA SER A 45 -2.64 -17.07 -24.50
C SER A 45 -4.06 -17.10 -23.91
N PRO A 46 -4.54 -18.22 -23.34
CA PRO A 46 -5.85 -18.24 -22.73
C PRO A 46 -5.84 -17.23 -21.59
N GLN A 47 -6.62 -16.16 -21.74
CA GLN A 47 -6.91 -15.25 -20.66
C GLN A 47 -7.57 -16.08 -19.56
N SER A 48 -6.81 -16.38 -18.51
CA SER A 48 -7.37 -17.00 -17.31
C SER A 48 -8.58 -16.15 -16.90
N PRO A 49 -9.77 -16.75 -16.77
CA PRO A 49 -10.95 -15.99 -16.40
C PRO A 49 -10.63 -15.30 -15.08
N ALA A 50 -10.88 -13.99 -15.02
CA ALA A 50 -10.74 -13.18 -13.82
C ALA A 50 -11.51 -13.88 -12.70
N ARG A 51 -10.79 -14.71 -11.92
CA ARG A 51 -11.36 -15.42 -10.79
C ARG A 51 -11.71 -14.30 -9.83
N SER A 52 -13.01 -14.03 -9.67
CA SER A 52 -13.50 -13.15 -8.60
C SER A 52 -12.68 -13.47 -7.36
N PRO A 53 -12.04 -12.47 -6.71
CA PRO A 53 -11.20 -12.77 -5.57
C PRO A 53 -12.07 -13.55 -4.59
N ALA A 54 -11.69 -14.80 -4.33
CA ALA A 54 -12.37 -15.60 -3.34
C ALA A 54 -12.47 -14.75 -2.07
N PRO A 55 -13.58 -14.79 -1.33
CA PRO A 55 -13.70 -14.03 -0.09
C PRO A 55 -12.45 -14.33 0.73
N ALA A 56 -11.69 -13.28 1.07
CA ALA A 56 -10.47 -13.45 1.83
C ALA A 56 -10.81 -14.26 3.08
N PRO A 57 -10.00 -15.27 3.45
CA PRO A 57 -10.29 -16.07 4.63
C PRO A 57 -10.51 -15.13 5.82
N PRO A 58 -11.48 -15.43 6.70
CA PRO A 58 -11.71 -14.61 7.88
C PRO A 58 -10.39 -14.51 8.63
N ILE A 59 -9.91 -13.29 8.79
CA ILE A 59 -8.64 -13.03 9.44
C ILE A 59 -8.84 -13.33 10.92
N ASP A 60 -8.12 -14.32 11.44
CA ASP A 60 -8.16 -14.67 12.85
C ASP A 60 -7.50 -13.55 13.68
N PRO A 61 -8.14 -13.06 14.77
CA PRO A 61 -7.52 -12.08 15.66
C PRO A 61 -6.14 -12.49 16.17
N SER A 62 -5.91 -13.78 16.44
CA SER A 62 -4.61 -14.30 16.91
C SER A 62 -3.50 -14.10 15.87
N PHE A 63 -3.82 -14.20 14.58
CA PHE A 63 -2.86 -13.92 13.51
C PHE A 63 -2.47 -12.44 13.50
N ILE A 64 -3.43 -11.54 13.70
CA ILE A 64 -3.15 -10.10 13.78
C ILE A 64 -2.34 -9.76 15.04
N GLU A 65 -2.64 -10.37 16.19
CA GLU A 65 -1.87 -10.22 17.43
C GLU A 65 -0.40 -10.61 17.22
N ALA A 66 -0.14 -11.77 16.60
CA ALA A 66 1.22 -12.22 16.32
C ALA A 66 1.98 -11.24 15.41
N ARG A 67 1.31 -10.68 14.40
CA ARG A 67 1.90 -9.66 13.50
C ARG A 67 2.15 -8.33 14.21
N ALA A 68 1.25 -7.92 15.10
CA ALA A 68 1.39 -6.72 15.91
C ALA A 68 2.62 -6.82 16.82
N LEU A 69 2.77 -7.95 17.51
CA LEU A 69 3.92 -8.23 18.38
C LEU A 69 5.23 -8.24 17.58
N GLN A 70 5.27 -8.96 16.45
CA GLN A 70 6.46 -8.96 15.59
C GLN A 70 6.84 -7.54 15.12
N ALA A 71 5.85 -6.72 14.75
CA ALA A 71 6.09 -5.34 14.34
C ALA A 71 6.63 -4.49 15.50
N TYR A 72 6.09 -4.68 16.71
CA TYR A 72 6.54 -4.01 17.93
C TYR A 72 8.00 -4.36 18.26
N GLU A 73 8.33 -5.65 18.29
CA GLU A 73 9.68 -6.13 18.61
C GLU A 73 10.72 -5.68 17.57
N THR A 74 10.30 -5.49 16.32
CA THR A 74 11.16 -4.98 15.24
C THR A 74 11.23 -3.45 15.17
N GLY A 75 10.60 -2.74 16.12
CA GLY A 75 10.58 -1.27 16.18
C GLY A 75 9.78 -0.62 15.06
N ARG A 76 8.95 -1.37 14.34
CA ARG A 76 8.07 -0.86 13.28
C ARG A 76 6.78 -0.34 13.90
N TRP A 77 6.89 0.77 14.60
CA TRP A 77 5.83 1.33 15.44
C TRP A 77 4.54 1.63 14.67
N ASP A 78 4.62 2.26 13.50
CA ASP A 78 3.44 2.59 12.69
C ASP A 78 2.66 1.33 12.27
N VAL A 79 3.39 0.26 11.96
CA VAL A 79 2.81 -1.03 11.55
C VAL A 79 2.14 -1.72 12.75
N ALA A 80 2.81 -1.72 13.90
CA ALA A 80 2.25 -2.28 15.14
C ALA A 80 1.00 -1.53 15.59
N GLU A 81 1.02 -0.19 15.53
CA GLU A 81 -0.14 0.66 15.82
C GLU A 81 -1.33 0.29 14.92
N GLY A 82 -1.10 0.13 13.61
CA GLY A 82 -2.12 -0.29 12.67
C GLY A 82 -2.78 -1.63 13.03
N TYR A 83 -1.98 -2.64 13.42
CA TYR A 83 -2.51 -3.93 13.83
C TYR A 83 -3.28 -3.88 15.16
N TYR A 84 -2.80 -3.13 16.16
CA TYR A 84 -3.54 -2.98 17.42
C TYR A 84 -4.86 -2.24 17.22
N LEU A 85 -4.90 -1.20 16.37
CA LEU A 85 -6.14 -0.52 16.01
C LEU A 85 -7.11 -1.45 15.26
N GLN A 86 -6.60 -2.36 14.44
CA GLN A 86 -7.42 -3.38 13.80
C GLN A 86 -8.04 -4.34 14.84
N LEU A 87 -7.26 -4.81 15.82
CA LEU A 87 -7.78 -5.66 16.90
C LEU A 87 -8.89 -4.96 17.70
N ILE A 88 -8.73 -3.67 17.99
CA ILE A 88 -9.76 -2.86 18.66
C ILE A 88 -11.06 -2.81 17.85
N ARG A 89 -10.98 -2.74 16.51
CA ARG A 89 -12.17 -2.75 15.65
C ARG A 89 -12.84 -4.13 15.63
N MET A 90 -12.06 -5.21 15.70
CA MET A 90 -12.58 -6.58 15.70
C MET A 90 -13.22 -6.94 17.04
N LYS A 91 -12.61 -6.51 18.15
CA LYS A 91 -13.08 -6.76 19.51
C LYS A 91 -13.06 -5.46 20.32
N PRO A 92 -14.08 -4.59 20.19
CA PRO A 92 -14.10 -3.33 20.92
C PRO A 92 -14.08 -3.53 22.44
N GLY A 93 -14.70 -4.59 22.97
CA GLY A 93 -14.70 -4.85 24.42
C GLY A 93 -13.35 -5.32 24.98
N ASP A 94 -12.36 -5.62 24.15
CA ASP A 94 -11.09 -6.18 24.61
C ASP A 94 -10.14 -5.07 25.10
N ALA A 95 -9.64 -5.23 26.33
CA ALA A 95 -8.68 -4.32 26.95
C ALA A 95 -7.23 -4.56 26.46
N GLY A 96 -6.91 -5.78 25.99
CA GLY A 96 -5.55 -6.18 25.60
C GLY A 96 -4.91 -5.28 24.54
N PRO A 97 -5.57 -5.05 23.39
CA PRO A 97 -5.04 -4.18 22.34
C PRO A 97 -4.82 -2.72 22.78
N TRP A 98 -5.66 -2.18 23.66
CA TRP A 98 -5.49 -0.83 24.22
C TRP A 98 -4.26 -0.73 25.12
N PHE A 99 -4.03 -1.75 25.94
CA PHE A 99 -2.84 -1.83 26.79
C PHE A 99 -1.56 -1.86 25.94
N GLN A 100 -1.55 -2.66 24.87
CA GLN A 100 -0.39 -2.74 23.98
C GLN A 100 -0.13 -1.46 23.19
N LEU A 101 -1.18 -0.71 22.79
CA LEU A 101 -1.01 0.65 22.26
C LEU A 101 -0.37 1.59 23.28
N GLY A 102 -0.75 1.47 24.55
CA GLY A 102 -0.13 2.22 25.64
C GLY A 102 1.39 1.96 25.71
N ASN A 103 1.79 0.69 25.70
CA ASN A 103 3.20 0.30 25.70
C ASN A 103 3.93 0.85 24.46
N LEU A 104 3.34 0.68 23.28
CA LEU A 104 3.88 1.18 22.02
C LEU A 104 4.12 2.69 22.03
N TYR A 105 3.21 3.48 22.60
CA TYR A 105 3.40 4.92 22.72
C TYR A 105 4.40 5.30 23.80
N ALA A 106 4.47 4.54 24.90
CA ALA A 106 5.44 4.77 25.96
C ALA A 106 6.87 4.55 25.48
N GLU A 107 7.13 3.47 24.72
CA GLU A 107 8.44 3.20 24.10
C GLU A 107 8.88 4.31 23.13
N GLN A 108 7.92 4.96 22.46
CA GLN A 108 8.19 6.11 21.59
C GLN A 108 8.32 7.44 22.34
N GLY A 109 8.18 7.46 23.67
CA GLY A 109 8.16 8.69 24.47
C GLY A 109 6.89 9.54 24.30
N ARG A 110 5.85 9.03 23.62
CA ARG A 110 4.56 9.70 23.40
C ARG A 110 3.64 9.52 24.61
N LEU A 111 4.08 10.02 25.77
CA LEU A 111 3.46 9.74 27.07
C LEU A 111 1.97 10.12 27.15
N ALA A 112 1.57 11.25 26.54
CA ALA A 112 0.16 11.67 26.52
C ALA A 112 -0.74 10.69 25.74
N SER A 113 -0.23 10.10 24.65
CA SER A 113 -0.95 9.06 23.91
C SER A 113 -1.00 7.75 24.70
N ALA A 114 0.11 7.39 25.34
CA ALA A 114 0.20 6.20 26.18
C ALA A 114 -0.82 6.24 27.32
N GLU A 115 -0.88 7.37 28.03
CA GLU A 115 -1.83 7.57 29.12
C GLU A 115 -3.28 7.40 28.66
N ARG A 116 -3.64 8.00 27.52
CA ARG A 116 -4.99 7.86 26.95
C ARG A 116 -5.31 6.39 26.63
N ALA A 117 -4.37 5.67 26.03
CA ALA A 117 -4.55 4.26 25.69
C ALA A 117 -4.69 3.38 26.95
N TYR A 118 -3.90 3.62 27.99
CA TYR A 118 -4.02 2.89 29.25
C TYR A 118 -5.33 3.18 29.98
N ARG A 119 -5.79 4.44 30.03
CA ARG A 119 -7.10 4.78 30.60
C ARG A 119 -8.23 4.04 29.88
N GLU A 120 -8.13 3.94 28.56
CA GLU A 120 -9.11 3.22 27.77
C GLU A 120 -9.06 1.71 28.04
N ALA A 121 -7.87 1.11 28.15
CA ALA A 121 -7.72 -0.28 28.56
C ALA A 121 -8.38 -0.58 29.91
N LEU A 122 -8.19 0.30 30.89
CA LEU A 122 -8.82 0.20 32.21
C LEU A 122 -10.35 0.28 32.10
N ARG A 123 -10.87 1.24 31.33
CA ARG A 123 -12.31 1.37 31.08
C ARG A 123 -12.91 0.08 30.50
N ARG A 124 -12.27 -0.50 29.47
CA ARG A 124 -12.75 -1.76 28.85
C ARG A 124 -12.73 -2.93 29.82
N ARG A 125 -11.65 -3.04 30.62
CA ARG A 125 -11.53 -4.10 31.63
C ARG A 125 -12.64 -4.00 32.68
N ASP A 126 -12.93 -2.78 33.13
CA ASP A 126 -13.94 -2.54 34.15
C ASP A 126 -15.36 -2.77 33.60
N GLU A 127 -15.60 -2.50 32.30
CA GLU A 127 -16.84 -2.83 31.59
C GLU A 127 -17.05 -4.34 31.33
N ALA A 128 -15.97 -5.12 31.32
CA ALA A 128 -16.01 -6.56 31.08
C ALA A 128 -16.26 -7.40 32.36
N ARG A 129 -16.37 -6.74 33.53
CA ARG A 129 -16.56 -7.37 34.84
C ARG A 129 -18.04 -7.54 35.19
#